data_AF-T0PXR8-F1
#
_entry.id   AF-T0PXR8-F1
#
_cell.length_a   1.000
_cell.length_b   1.000
_cell.length_c   1.000
_cell.angle_alpha   90.00
_cell.angle_beta   90.00
_cell.angle_gamma   90.00
#
_symmetry.space_group_name_H-M   'P 1'
#
loop_
_entity.id
_entity.type
_entity.pdbx_description
1 polymer ?
#
loop_
_entity_poly.entity_id
_entity_poly.type
_entity_poly.pdbx_seq_one_letter_code
_entity_poly.pdbx_strand_id
1 'polypeptide(L)'
;MEEALRVHYARVVAQSDLSRHFHDAPPTRGETHALLSDAATYAEAIDALLRIGSPQQHFQYLFFKYAQSHGDGISRSELLQLLQEHLSPAAIEADARFFEKIYTYLKRHFTVPVLSLDATLSLLSARPQILASVCIDKAQLESLLQSNNARNHVPKELLEA
;
A
#
# COMPACT_ATOMS: atom_id res chain seq x y z
N MET A 1 -8.94 -13.62 4.66
CA MET A 1 -7.71 -12.87 4.33
C MET A 1 -6.61 -13.74 3.73
N GLU A 2 -6.33 -14.91 4.32
CA GLU A 2 -5.20 -15.79 3.93
C GLU A 2 -5.20 -16.17 2.44
N GLU A 3 -6.34 -16.61 1.89
CA GLU A 3 -6.45 -16.94 0.46
C GLU A 3 -6.22 -15.72 -0.46
N ALA A 4 -6.73 -14.55 -0.07
CA ALA A 4 -6.52 -13.32 -0.83
C ALA A 4 -5.04 -12.91 -0.85
N LEU A 5 -4.32 -13.12 0.27
CA LEU A 5 -2.88 -12.89 0.37
C LEU A 5 -2.07 -13.89 -0.46
N ARG A 6 -2.48 -15.17 -0.49
CA ARG A 6 -1.83 -16.21 -1.28
C ARG A 6 -1.90 -15.91 -2.79
N VAL A 7 -3.10 -15.61 -3.29
CA VAL A 7 -3.31 -15.22 -4.70
C VAL A 7 -2.54 -13.93 -5.02
N HIS A 8 -2.54 -12.98 -4.08
CA HIS A 8 -1.81 -11.75 -4.24
C HIS A 8 -0.29 -11.98 -4.31
N TYR A 9 0.28 -12.78 -3.41
CA TYR A 9 1.69 -13.15 -3.43
C TYR A 9 2.09 -13.76 -4.76
N ALA A 10 1.32 -14.74 -5.25
CA ALA A 10 1.59 -15.40 -6.52
C ALA A 10 1.58 -14.40 -7.69
N ARG A 11 0.69 -13.40 -7.66
CA ARG A 11 0.70 -12.30 -8.64
C ARG A 11 1.94 -11.44 -8.53
N VAL A 12 2.32 -11.02 -7.33
CA VAL A 12 3.49 -10.16 -7.13
C VAL A 12 4.78 -10.87 -7.59
N VAL A 13 4.89 -12.17 -7.36
CA VAL A 13 5.98 -13.02 -7.88
C VAL A 13 5.92 -13.09 -9.42
N ALA A 14 4.78 -13.45 -10.01
CA ALA A 14 4.63 -13.62 -11.45
C ALA A 14 4.86 -12.32 -12.24
N GLN A 15 4.50 -11.16 -11.67
CA GLN A 15 4.63 -9.85 -12.32
C GLN A 15 5.99 -9.19 -12.08
N SER A 16 6.90 -9.82 -11.32
CA SER A 16 8.14 -9.19 -10.83
C SER A 16 7.89 -7.90 -10.02
N ASP A 17 6.71 -7.76 -9.42
CA ASP A 17 6.29 -6.59 -8.63
C ASP A 17 6.92 -6.60 -7.22
N LEU A 18 7.58 -7.69 -6.82
CA LEU A 18 8.26 -7.83 -5.53
C LEU A 18 9.36 -6.78 -5.33
N SER A 19 10.02 -6.35 -6.42
CA SER A 19 10.99 -5.25 -6.37
C SER A 19 10.37 -3.89 -6.08
N ARG A 20 9.04 -3.74 -6.17
CA ARG A 20 8.31 -2.50 -5.85
C ARG A 20 8.09 -2.31 -4.36
N HIS A 21 8.22 -3.37 -3.54
CA HIS A 21 7.93 -3.32 -2.11
C HIS A 21 9.16 -3.02 -1.21
N PHE A 22 10.37 -2.95 -1.79
CA PHE A 22 11.62 -2.70 -1.06
C PHE A 22 12.40 -1.58 -1.75
N HIS A 23 12.37 -0.37 -1.17
CA HIS A 23 12.96 0.85 -1.74
C HIS A 23 14.24 1.33 -1.02
N ASP A 24 15.09 0.42 -0.55
CA ASP A 24 16.42 0.78 -0.04
C ASP A 24 17.49 0.00 -0.81
N ALA A 25 17.84 0.52 -2.00
CA ALA A 25 18.58 -0.17 -3.07
C ALA A 25 17.85 -1.43 -3.58
N PRO A 26 17.93 -1.77 -4.89
CA PRO A 26 17.45 -3.07 -5.31
C PRO A 26 18.25 -4.10 -4.51
N PRO A 27 17.62 -4.94 -3.67
CA PRO A 27 18.32 -6.11 -3.17
C PRO A 27 18.80 -6.83 -4.42
N THR A 28 20.00 -7.37 -4.39
CA THR A 28 20.40 -8.25 -5.50
C THR A 28 19.30 -9.30 -5.67
N ARG A 29 18.95 -9.69 -6.90
CA ARG A 29 17.82 -10.62 -7.18
C ARG A 29 17.74 -11.83 -6.23
N GLY A 30 18.86 -12.24 -5.61
CA GLY A 30 18.94 -13.28 -4.59
C GLY A 30 18.47 -12.91 -3.17
N GLU A 31 18.55 -11.64 -2.74
CA GLU A 31 18.15 -11.19 -1.39
C GLU A 31 16.63 -11.00 -1.26
N THR A 32 15.97 -10.46 -2.29
CA THR A 32 14.49 -10.33 -2.32
C THR A 32 13.80 -11.69 -2.41
N HIS A 33 14.41 -12.65 -3.13
CA HIS A 33 13.93 -14.04 -3.22
C HIS A 33 14.11 -14.80 -1.90
N ALA A 34 15.05 -14.39 -1.04
CA ALA A 34 15.32 -15.07 0.23
C ALA A 34 14.42 -14.60 1.40
N LEU A 35 13.91 -13.36 1.37
CA LEU A 35 13.10 -12.78 2.46
C LEU A 35 11.58 -13.03 2.31
N LEU A 36 11.12 -13.36 1.11
CA LEU A 36 9.72 -13.70 0.80
C LEU A 36 9.72 -14.93 -0.13
N SER A 37 10.35 -16.01 0.32
CA SER A 37 10.53 -17.24 -0.47
C SER A 37 9.24 -18.00 -0.74
N ASP A 38 8.23 -17.83 0.10
CA ASP A 38 6.93 -18.49 -0.02
C ASP A 38 5.77 -17.66 0.52
N ALA A 39 4.55 -18.08 0.15
CA ALA A 39 3.31 -17.39 0.51
C ALA A 39 3.05 -17.36 2.03
N ALA A 40 3.57 -18.33 2.78
CA ALA A 40 3.40 -18.40 4.23
C ALA A 40 4.22 -17.29 4.91
N THR A 41 5.48 -17.14 4.53
CA THR A 41 6.37 -16.07 5.00
C THR A 41 5.82 -14.69 4.63
N TYR A 42 5.25 -14.54 3.44
CA TYR A 42 4.55 -13.31 3.06
C TYR A 42 3.34 -13.02 3.96
N ALA A 43 2.50 -14.03 4.23
CA ALA A 43 1.34 -13.85 5.10
C ALA A 43 1.75 -13.49 6.54
N GLU A 44 2.81 -14.11 7.07
CA GLU A 44 3.38 -13.79 8.39
C GLU A 44 3.93 -12.35 8.43
N ALA A 45 4.62 -11.90 7.39
CA ALA A 45 5.13 -10.53 7.30
C ALA A 45 3.98 -9.51 7.27
N ILE A 46 2.88 -9.80 6.57
CA ILE A 46 1.70 -8.94 6.57
C ILE A 46 1.01 -8.97 7.95
N ASP A 47 0.90 -10.12 8.61
CA ASP A 47 0.33 -10.19 9.95
C ASP A 47 1.16 -9.40 10.97
N ALA A 48 2.49 -9.50 10.89
CA ALA A 48 3.40 -8.68 11.68
C ALA A 48 3.23 -7.19 11.40
N LEU A 49 3.11 -6.79 10.14
CA LEU A 49 2.82 -5.41 9.74
C LEU A 49 1.50 -4.92 10.35
N LEU A 50 0.44 -5.71 10.28
CA LEU A 50 -0.86 -5.35 10.85
C LEU A 50 -0.80 -5.16 12.38
N ARG A 51 -0.03 -6.00 13.07
CA ARG A 51 0.02 -6.03 14.53
C ARG A 51 0.94 -4.97 15.14
N ILE A 52 2.11 -4.74 14.54
CA ILE A 52 3.18 -3.91 15.13
C ILE A 52 3.81 -2.92 14.15
N GLY A 53 3.32 -2.84 12.91
CA GLY A 53 3.83 -1.91 11.92
C GLY A 53 3.61 -0.44 12.33
N SER A 54 4.56 0.41 11.97
CA SER A 54 4.41 1.86 12.14
C SER A 54 3.44 2.43 11.11
N PRO A 55 2.83 3.60 11.37
CA PRO A 55 1.95 4.26 10.40
C PRO A 55 2.62 4.53 9.05
N GLN A 56 3.92 4.78 9.04
CA GLN A 56 4.70 4.92 7.81
C GLN A 56 4.81 3.60 7.04
N GLN A 57 5.07 2.48 7.73
CA GLN A 57 5.12 1.16 7.10
C GLN A 57 3.75 0.75 6.56
N HIS A 58 2.68 1.06 7.32
CA HIS A 58 1.30 0.88 6.86
C HIS A 58 1.04 1.67 5.58
N PHE A 59 1.40 2.96 5.57
CA PHE A 59 1.25 3.80 4.39
C PHE A 59 2.04 3.26 3.18
N GLN A 60 3.31 2.89 3.36
CA GLN A 60 4.16 2.35 2.29
C GLN A 60 3.56 1.07 1.69
N TYR A 61 3.07 0.16 2.54
CA TYR A 61 2.41 -1.05 2.07
C TYR A 61 1.13 -0.75 1.27
N LEU A 62 0.30 0.16 1.78
CA LEU A 62 -0.95 0.57 1.14
C LEU A 62 -0.71 1.34 -0.16
N PHE A 63 0.34 2.16 -0.24
CA PHE A 63 0.65 2.99 -1.42
C PHE A 63 0.60 2.17 -2.71
N PHE A 64 1.32 1.04 -2.75
CA PHE A 64 1.37 0.18 -3.93
C PHE A 64 0.06 -0.57 -4.21
N LYS A 65 -0.83 -0.71 -3.23
CA LYS A 65 -2.17 -1.30 -3.46
C LYS A 65 -3.12 -0.33 -4.15
N TYR A 66 -2.94 0.98 -3.94
CA TYR A 66 -3.75 2.04 -4.57
C TYR A 66 -3.11 2.61 -5.83
N ALA A 67 -1.78 2.68 -5.92
CA ALA A 67 -1.03 3.11 -7.09
C ALA A 67 -1.05 2.03 -8.20
N GLN A 68 -2.23 1.75 -8.74
CA GLN A 68 -2.43 0.70 -9.76
C GLN A 68 -2.50 1.30 -11.18
N SER A 69 -2.91 2.58 -11.31
CA SER A 69 -3.20 3.17 -12.62
C SER A 69 -1.96 3.67 -13.36
N HIS A 70 -0.87 3.98 -12.66
CA HIS A 70 0.27 4.71 -13.22
C HIS A 70 1.64 4.09 -12.87
N GLY A 71 1.73 2.76 -12.80
CA GLY A 71 2.97 2.07 -12.44
C GLY A 71 3.36 2.37 -10.98
N ASP A 72 4.55 2.92 -10.76
CA ASP A 72 5.09 3.20 -9.41
C ASP A 72 4.61 4.52 -8.79
N GLY A 73 3.64 5.18 -9.44
CA GLY A 73 3.15 6.48 -9.04
C GLY A 73 1.67 6.47 -8.64
N ILE A 74 1.34 7.26 -7.63
CA ILE A 74 -0.04 7.45 -7.18
C ILE A 74 -0.61 8.74 -7.75
N SER A 75 -1.86 8.72 -8.22
CA SER A 75 -2.61 9.94 -8.54
C SER A 75 -3.18 10.57 -7.27
N ARG A 76 -3.60 11.84 -7.35
CA ARG A 76 -4.26 12.53 -6.23
C ARG A 76 -5.54 11.82 -5.78
N SER A 77 -6.31 11.28 -6.71
CA SER A 77 -7.54 10.54 -6.42
C SER A 77 -7.27 9.23 -5.69
N GLU A 78 -6.27 8.46 -6.13
CA GLU A 78 -5.86 7.22 -5.48
C GLU A 78 -5.33 7.49 -4.06
N LEU A 79 -4.53 8.55 -3.89
CA LEU A 79 -4.03 8.94 -2.56
C LEU A 79 -5.17 9.40 -1.64
N LEU A 80 -6.13 10.17 -2.15
CA LEU A 80 -7.30 10.57 -1.37
C LEU A 80 -8.13 9.37 -0.94
N GLN A 81 -8.32 8.40 -1.84
CA GLN A 81 -9.05 7.17 -1.53
C GLN A 81 -8.32 6.36 -0.45
N LEU A 82 -7.00 6.17 -0.57
CA LEU A 82 -6.18 5.50 0.44
C LEU A 82 -6.36 6.15 1.81
N LEU A 83 -6.22 7.47 1.89
CA LEU A 83 -6.37 8.19 3.16
C LEU A 83 -7.82 8.14 3.67
N GLN A 84 -8.81 8.19 2.80
CA GLN A 84 -10.21 8.12 3.24
C GLN A 84 -10.54 6.77 3.89
N GLU A 85 -10.01 5.69 3.33
CA GLU A 85 -10.29 4.33 3.78
C GLU A 85 -9.43 3.98 5.02
N HIS A 86 -8.16 4.38 5.04
CA HIS A 86 -7.17 3.90 6.01
C HIS A 86 -6.73 4.93 7.07
N LEU A 87 -7.49 5.99 7.29
CA LEU A 87 -7.29 6.83 8.47
C LEU A 87 -7.91 6.17 9.70
N SER A 88 -7.18 6.21 10.82
CA SER A 88 -7.65 5.61 12.06
C SER A 88 -8.95 6.28 12.56
N PRO A 89 -9.93 5.50 13.05
CA PRO A 89 -11.16 6.05 13.60
C PRO A 89 -10.89 7.09 14.70
N ALA A 90 -9.90 6.83 15.56
CA ALA A 90 -9.50 7.74 16.63
C ALA A 90 -9.04 9.11 16.11
N ALA A 91 -8.32 9.18 14.98
CA ALA A 91 -7.92 10.44 14.39
C ALA A 91 -9.10 11.22 13.80
N ILE A 92 -10.07 10.51 13.22
CA ILE A 92 -11.29 11.11 12.66
C ILE A 92 -12.21 11.63 13.78
N GLU A 93 -12.35 10.87 14.87
CA GLU A 93 -13.14 11.26 16.05
C GLU A 93 -12.52 12.46 16.78
N ALA A 94 -11.18 12.53 16.84
CA ALA A 94 -10.48 13.65 17.45
C ALA A 94 -10.63 14.98 16.69
N ASP A 95 -10.85 14.92 15.37
CA ASP A 95 -11.06 16.09 14.52
C ASP A 95 -12.02 15.77 13.37
N ALA A 96 -13.29 16.13 13.54
CA ALA A 96 -14.33 15.89 12.54
C ALA A 96 -14.04 16.53 11.16
N ARG A 97 -13.17 17.55 11.10
CA ARG A 97 -12.75 18.19 9.84
C ARG A 97 -11.38 17.70 9.35
N PHE A 98 -10.84 16.64 9.95
CA PHE A 98 -9.51 16.16 9.64
C PHE A 98 -9.36 15.81 8.16
N PHE A 99 -10.32 15.04 7.61
CA PHE A 99 -10.31 14.67 6.21
C PHE A 99 -10.49 15.88 5.28
N GLU A 100 -11.32 16.87 5.62
CA GLU A 100 -11.47 18.10 4.84
C GLU A 100 -10.16 18.91 4.77
N LYS A 101 -9.41 18.95 5.87
CA LYS A 101 -8.08 19.58 5.93
C LYS A 101 -7.08 18.84 5.04
N ILE A 102 -7.11 17.50 5.05
CA ILE A 102 -6.29 16.66 4.16
C ILE A 102 -6.65 16.94 2.70
N TYR A 103 -7.95 16.93 2.37
CA TYR A 103 -8.42 17.20 1.02
C TYR A 103 -7.96 18.57 0.50
N THR A 104 -8.12 19.61 1.33
CA THR A 104 -7.71 20.98 0.98
C THR A 104 -6.20 21.08 0.83
N TYR A 105 -5.44 20.40 1.70
CA TYR A 105 -3.99 20.33 1.61
C TYR A 105 -3.54 19.65 0.30
N LEU A 106 -4.05 18.46 0.00
CA LEU A 106 -3.69 17.74 -1.22
C LEU A 106 -4.13 18.50 -2.48
N LYS A 107 -5.30 19.16 -2.47
CA LYS A 107 -5.73 20.00 -3.60
C LYS A 107 -4.73 21.12 -3.92
N ARG A 108 -4.09 21.69 -2.90
CA ARG A 108 -3.14 22.81 -3.05
C ARG A 108 -1.71 22.36 -3.36
N HIS A 109 -1.27 21.24 -2.80
CA HIS A 109 0.14 20.83 -2.79
C HIS A 109 0.45 19.62 -3.68
N PHE A 110 -0.56 18.83 -4.05
CA PHE A 110 -0.43 17.78 -5.05
C PHE A 110 -0.59 18.41 -6.44
N THR A 111 0.49 18.98 -6.96
CA THR A 111 0.48 19.84 -8.17
C THR A 111 0.76 19.10 -9.47
N VAL A 112 1.32 17.89 -9.40
CA VAL A 112 1.61 17.04 -10.57
C VAL A 112 0.52 15.97 -10.74
N PRO A 113 0.37 15.36 -11.93
CA PRO A 113 -0.64 14.33 -12.15
C PRO A 113 -0.43 13.09 -11.27
N VAL A 114 0.83 12.73 -11.03
CA VAL A 114 1.24 11.50 -10.36
C VAL A 114 2.49 11.77 -9.50
N LEU A 115 2.56 11.20 -8.30
CA LEU A 115 3.73 11.26 -7.40
C LEU A 115 4.31 9.87 -7.15
N SER A 116 5.63 9.76 -7.07
CA SER A 116 6.32 8.57 -6.55
C SER A 116 6.11 8.41 -5.05
N LEU A 117 6.48 7.25 -4.49
CA LEU A 117 6.44 7.02 -3.05
C LEU A 117 7.21 8.08 -2.27
N ASP A 118 8.47 8.34 -2.63
CA ASP A 118 9.34 9.30 -1.92
C ASP A 118 8.81 10.74 -1.98
N ALA A 119 8.28 11.14 -3.14
CA ALA A 119 7.68 12.46 -3.30
C ALA A 119 6.37 12.58 -2.50
N THR A 120 5.60 11.50 -2.42
CA THR A 120 4.38 11.43 -1.61
C THR A 120 4.70 11.47 -0.12
N LEU A 121 5.69 10.71 0.33
CA LEU A 121 6.17 10.76 1.72
C LEU A 121 6.64 12.17 2.06
N SER A 122 7.44 12.80 1.21
CA SER A 122 7.91 14.19 1.38
C SER A 122 6.75 15.17 1.49
N LEU A 123 5.72 15.02 0.65
CA LEU A 123 4.50 15.82 0.70
C LEU A 123 3.77 15.64 2.05
N LEU A 124 3.61 14.41 2.52
CA LEU A 124 2.89 14.13 3.75
C LEU A 124 3.70 14.44 5.02
N SER A 125 5.04 14.43 4.97
CA SER A 125 5.92 14.80 6.09
C SER A 125 5.74 16.27 6.50
N ALA A 126 5.30 17.15 5.60
CA ALA A 126 4.94 18.53 5.95
C ALA A 126 3.67 18.64 6.81
N ARG A 127 2.90 17.55 6.93
CA ARG A 127 1.72 17.39 7.78
C ARG A 127 1.79 16.03 8.49
N PRO A 128 2.73 15.86 9.44
CA PRO A 128 3.07 14.55 10.01
C PRO A 128 1.88 13.83 10.66
N GLN A 129 0.88 14.57 11.13
CA GLN A 129 -0.36 14.02 11.66
C GLN A 129 -1.13 13.16 10.65
N ILE A 130 -0.98 13.41 9.34
CA ILE A 130 -1.63 12.60 8.30
C ILE A 130 -1.03 11.20 8.31
N LEU A 131 0.29 11.09 8.13
CA LEU A 131 0.99 9.81 8.16
C LEU A 131 0.81 9.09 9.49
N ALA A 132 0.91 9.80 10.61
CA ALA A 132 0.73 9.23 11.94
C ALA A 132 -0.67 8.63 12.17
N SER A 133 -1.66 9.06 11.38
CA SER A 133 -3.04 8.60 11.49
C SER A 133 -3.36 7.45 10.53
N VAL A 134 -2.44 7.05 9.65
CA VAL A 134 -2.66 5.93 8.72
C VAL A 134 -2.55 4.62 9.50
N CYS A 135 -3.56 3.76 9.33
CA CYS A 135 -3.54 2.40 9.84
C CYS A 135 -4.21 1.45 8.86
N ILE A 136 -3.77 0.19 8.83
CA ILE A 136 -4.43 -0.81 8.00
C ILE A 136 -5.66 -1.36 8.74
N ASP A 137 -6.85 -1.11 8.17
CA ASP A 137 -8.05 -1.87 8.53
C ASP A 137 -8.01 -3.22 7.82
N LYS A 138 -8.10 -4.31 8.60
CA LYS A 138 -7.97 -5.68 8.10
C LYS A 138 -9.10 -6.06 7.13
N ALA A 139 -10.33 -5.63 7.40
CA ALA A 139 -11.49 -5.97 6.57
C ALA A 139 -11.42 -5.21 5.23
N GLN A 140 -11.07 -3.93 5.27
CA GLN A 140 -10.87 -3.14 4.06
C GLN A 140 -9.69 -3.66 3.23
N LEU A 141 -8.56 -4.01 3.87
CA LEU A 141 -7.42 -4.59 3.17
C LEU A 141 -7.81 -5.90 2.47
N GLU A 142 -8.55 -6.78 3.13
CA GLU A 142 -9.03 -8.01 2.50
C GLU A 142 -9.90 -7.73 1.27
N SER A 143 -10.85 -6.79 1.37
CA SER A 143 -11.70 -6.39 0.24
C SER A 143 -10.90 -5.78 -0.92
N LEU A 144 -9.90 -4.94 -0.61
CA LEU A 144 -8.99 -4.34 -1.59
C LEU A 144 -8.15 -5.41 -2.29
N LEU A 145 -7.60 -6.38 -1.55
CA LEU A 145 -6.84 -7.49 -2.11
C LEU A 145 -7.70 -8.33 -3.06
N GLN A 146 -8.91 -8.68 -2.64
CA GLN A 146 -9.85 -9.44 -3.48
C GLN A 146 -10.19 -8.69 -4.78
N SER A 147 -10.50 -7.40 -4.67
CA SER A 147 -10.81 -6.54 -5.83
C SER A 147 -9.64 -6.43 -6.80
N ASN A 148 -8.43 -6.22 -6.27
CA ASN A 148 -7.21 -6.13 -7.07
C ASN A 148 -6.84 -7.47 -7.70
N ASN A 149 -7.07 -8.59 -7.01
CA ASN A 149 -6.84 -9.93 -7.56
C ASN A 149 -7.81 -10.22 -8.71
N ALA A 150 -9.08 -9.80 -8.61
CA ALA A 150 -10.06 -9.96 -9.69
C ALA A 150 -9.73 -9.11 -10.92
N ARG A 151 -9.27 -7.87 -10.72
CA ARG A 151 -8.92 -6.94 -11.83
C ARG A 151 -7.64 -7.35 -12.55
N ASN A 152 -6.67 -7.88 -11.83
CA ASN A 152 -5.34 -8.23 -12.34
C ASN A 152 -5.14 -9.74 -12.40
N HIS A 153 -6.09 -10.47 -12.99
CA HIS A 153 -6.06 -11.93 -13.06
C HIS A 153 -4.78 -12.42 -13.78
N VAL A 154 -4.01 -13.26 -13.10
CA VAL A 154 -2.83 -13.93 -13.68
C VAL A 154 -3.28 -15.22 -14.35
N PRO A 155 -2.90 -15.51 -15.62
CA PRO A 155 -3.18 -16.78 -16.26
C PRO A 155 -2.70 -17.95 -15.39
N LYS A 156 -3.53 -19.01 -15.27
CA LYS A 156 -3.24 -20.16 -14.39
C LYS A 156 -1.89 -20.81 -14.71
N GLU A 157 -1.45 -20.75 -15.96
CA GLU A 157 -0.19 -21.33 -16.42
C GLU A 157 1.06 -20.74 -15.73
N LEU A 158 0.97 -19.53 -15.16
CA LEU A 158 2.08 -18.87 -14.44
C LEU A 158 2.03 -19.09 -12.92
N LEU A 159 0.98 -19.74 -12.41
CA LEU A 159 0.80 -20.02 -10.98
C LEU A 159 1.30 -21.43 -10.59
N GLU A 160 1.57 -22.28 -11.58
CA GLU A 160 1.92 -23.71 -11.42
C GLU A 160 3.37 -24.05 -11.85
N ALA A 161 4.17 -23.04 -12.22
CA ALA A 161 5.59 -23.17 -12.59
C ALA A 161 6.51 -22.86 -11.40
#